data_AF-A0A813EW13-F1
#
_entry.id   AF-A0A813EW13-F1
#
_cell.length_a   1.000
_cell.length_b   1.000
_cell.length_c   1.000
_cell.angle_alpha   90.00
_cell.angle_beta   90.00
_cell.angle_gamma   90.00
#
_symmetry.space_group_name_H-M   'P 1'
#
loop_
_entity.id
_entity.type
_entity.pdbx_description
1 polymer ?
#
loop_
_entity_poly.entity_id
_entity_poly.type
_entity_poly.pdbx_seq_one_letter_code
_entity_poly.pdbx_strand_id
1 'polypeptide(L)'
;MFLEMSRPSGAACSLLLLWSSWMAQVVGSEGDPSCWMGALQFDTCCLPPPRGKASCWEGSFSYQRCCLSGAILPVVDVNSVEDISQLGGCELNIFQEFKTRSGAWYKENRANLVLFHEFVYLFSRFDAMFKSCAPAALTALLLKLESMYFADESTWNGLFQIYVEKYHQAVAEGVLLQSHHENGWPLLEGIRKVNALRSSGGEPAELGTREVVDLVVCYCGRGERVDWLRAFQKMPWRPEDRSLSTRRHVALKFYHKCGELFSEEEREAERQRLVADWGSMFRTVEVRYVDDALRADDCSAYLAYIVDRYDDLPEFTVFLHADAPEHIPTLDLLTDTVFAASRGYLPNELGFLHLSHNYVHQEVNCSASNSSCQPREKWEI
;
A
#
# COMPACT_ATOMS: atom_id res chain seq x y z
N MET A 1 -10.65 -6.32 -26.85
CA MET A 1 -12.03 -6.82 -27.02
C MET A 1 -12.64 -6.84 -25.62
N PHE A 2 -13.34 -5.76 -25.25
CA PHE A 2 -13.94 -5.62 -23.92
C PHE A 2 -15.35 -6.23 -23.98
N LEU A 3 -15.55 -7.30 -23.22
CA LEU A 3 -16.88 -7.80 -22.90
C LEU A 3 -17.31 -7.13 -21.61
N GLU A 4 -18.20 -6.16 -21.75
CA GLU A 4 -18.94 -5.53 -20.68
C GLU A 4 -19.98 -6.54 -20.18
N MET A 5 -19.77 -7.12 -19.00
CA MET A 5 -20.74 -7.99 -18.34
C MET A 5 -21.23 -7.33 -17.06
N SER A 6 -22.42 -6.75 -17.17
CA SER A 6 -23.19 -6.18 -16.06
C SER A 6 -23.93 -7.29 -15.30
N ARG A 7 -23.90 -7.22 -13.96
CA ARG A 7 -24.97 -7.75 -13.11
C ARG A 7 -25.73 -6.57 -12.49
N PRO A 8 -27.07 -6.56 -12.50
CA PRO A 8 -27.86 -5.42 -12.03
C PRO A 8 -28.34 -5.62 -10.59
N SER A 9 -28.07 -4.63 -9.75
CA SER A 9 -28.87 -4.25 -8.56
C SER A 9 -28.08 -3.12 -7.89
N GLY A 10 -28.44 -1.85 -8.01
CA GLY A 10 -29.74 -1.29 -7.68
C GLY A 10 -29.59 -0.50 -6.38
N ALA A 11 -29.00 0.69 -6.44
CA ALA A 11 -29.12 1.70 -5.39
C ALA A 11 -28.88 3.10 -6.00
N ALA A 12 -29.74 4.02 -5.60
CA ALA A 12 -30.04 5.27 -6.27
C ALA A 12 -28.85 6.24 -6.33
N CYS A 13 -28.61 6.73 -7.54
CA CYS A 13 -27.85 7.94 -7.81
C CYS A 13 -28.73 9.14 -7.38
N SER A 14 -28.34 9.84 -6.31
CA SER A 14 -28.87 11.17 -6.00
C SER A 14 -27.81 12.20 -6.30
N LEU A 15 -28.00 12.86 -7.44
CA LEU A 15 -27.38 14.12 -7.78
C LEU A 15 -28.17 15.23 -7.08
N LEU A 16 -27.51 16.04 -6.25
CA LEU A 16 -27.96 17.40 -5.94
C LEU A 16 -26.76 18.33 -5.80
N LEU A 17 -26.96 19.50 -6.40
CA LEU A 17 -25.99 20.52 -6.76
C LEU A 17 -26.00 21.68 -5.75
N LEU A 18 -24.88 22.41 -5.74
CA LEU A 18 -24.65 23.80 -5.31
C LEU A 18 -24.39 24.06 -3.81
N TRP A 19 -23.25 24.73 -3.54
CA TRP A 19 -23.14 26.16 -3.18
C TRP A 19 -21.63 26.46 -2.98
N SER A 20 -21.01 27.24 -3.87
CA SER A 20 -20.68 28.68 -3.73
C SER A 20 -19.37 28.98 -2.97
N SER A 21 -18.38 29.40 -3.76
CA SER A 21 -17.29 30.35 -3.50
C SER A 21 -16.99 30.75 -2.05
N TRP A 22 -15.84 30.27 -1.55
CA TRP A 22 -14.97 31.03 -0.65
C TRP A 22 -13.60 31.14 -1.32
N MET A 23 -13.39 32.22 -2.07
CA MET A 23 -12.03 32.68 -2.42
C MET A 23 -11.49 33.40 -1.20
N ALA A 24 -10.86 32.66 -0.30
CA ALA A 24 -9.94 33.27 0.65
C ALA A 24 -8.73 33.74 -0.16
N GLN A 25 -8.62 35.05 -0.35
CA GLN A 25 -7.40 35.71 -0.81
C GLN A 25 -6.33 35.50 0.27
N VAL A 26 -5.55 34.43 0.14
CA VAL A 26 -4.21 34.37 0.72
C VAL A 26 -3.30 35.16 -0.22
N VAL A 27 -3.33 36.48 -0.09
CA VAL A 27 -2.30 37.35 -0.67
C VAL A 27 -1.13 37.31 0.30
N GLY A 28 -0.05 36.64 -0.09
CA GLY A 28 1.22 36.72 0.63
C GLY A 28 1.98 35.42 0.80
N SER A 29 2.43 34.83 -0.29
CA SER A 29 3.83 34.39 -0.38
C SER A 29 4.18 34.18 -1.84
N GLU A 30 4.75 35.21 -2.47
CA GLU A 30 5.47 35.03 -3.72
C GLU A 30 6.53 33.97 -3.44
N GLY A 31 6.42 32.79 -4.06
CA GLY A 31 7.32 31.67 -3.83
C GLY A 31 8.80 32.00 -4.09
N ASP A 32 9.72 31.02 -4.07
CA ASP A 32 11.17 31.27 -4.16
C ASP A 32 11.52 32.30 -5.26
N PRO A 33 12.01 33.50 -4.92
CA PRO A 33 12.30 34.53 -5.91
C PRO A 33 13.30 34.09 -6.98
N SER A 34 14.16 33.10 -6.66
CA SER A 34 15.11 32.53 -7.61
C SER A 34 14.47 31.67 -8.71
N CYS A 35 13.19 31.32 -8.56
CA CYS A 35 12.42 30.60 -9.57
C CYS A 35 11.80 31.49 -10.65
N TRP A 36 11.74 32.80 -10.44
CA TRP A 36 11.00 33.71 -11.32
C TRP A 36 11.97 34.42 -12.26
N MET A 37 12.19 33.83 -13.44
CA MET A 37 13.00 34.42 -14.51
C MET A 37 12.18 34.53 -15.80
N GLY A 38 12.19 35.73 -16.40
CA GLY A 38 11.51 36.00 -17.67
C GLY A 38 9.98 35.88 -17.55
N ALA A 39 9.39 34.98 -18.33
CA ALA A 39 7.93 34.77 -18.39
C ALA A 39 7.39 33.86 -17.27
N LEU A 40 8.26 33.23 -16.49
CA LEU A 40 7.87 32.38 -15.36
C LEU A 40 7.54 33.27 -14.16
N GLN A 41 6.26 33.39 -13.85
CA GLN A 41 5.73 34.14 -12.70
C GLN A 41 4.89 33.22 -11.82
N PHE A 42 4.79 33.57 -10.52
CA PHE A 42 4.02 32.82 -9.54
C PHE A 42 2.58 32.55 -9.99
N ASP A 43 1.86 33.58 -10.45
CA ASP A 43 0.45 33.42 -10.84
C ASP A 43 0.27 32.50 -12.06
N THR A 44 1.23 32.51 -12.97
CA THR A 44 1.20 31.69 -14.20
C THR A 44 1.56 30.23 -13.91
N CYS A 45 2.48 30.02 -12.97
CA CYS A 45 3.07 28.72 -12.73
C CYS A 45 2.47 28.01 -11.52
N CYS A 46 2.18 28.70 -10.42
CA CYS A 46 1.72 28.10 -9.17
C CYS A 46 0.20 27.95 -9.06
N LEU A 47 -0.58 28.68 -9.88
CA LEU A 47 -2.03 28.68 -9.81
C LEU A 47 -2.67 27.96 -11.02
N PRO A 48 -3.78 27.22 -10.81
CA PRO A 48 -4.34 26.87 -9.50
C PRO A 48 -3.50 25.78 -8.77
N PRO A 49 -3.50 25.77 -7.42
CA PRO A 49 -2.91 24.69 -6.63
C PRO A 49 -3.69 23.37 -6.85
N PRO A 50 -3.11 22.18 -6.58
CA PRO A 50 -1.89 21.93 -5.79
C PRO A 50 -0.63 21.61 -6.61
N ARG A 51 -0.68 21.69 -7.94
CA ARG A 51 0.44 21.29 -8.82
C ARG A 51 0.91 22.38 -9.77
N GLY A 52 0.13 23.45 -9.92
CA GLY A 52 0.45 24.51 -10.87
C GLY A 52 0.48 24.02 -12.32
N LYS A 53 1.11 24.80 -13.20
CA LYS A 53 1.18 24.51 -14.64
C LYS A 53 2.42 23.67 -14.97
N ALA A 54 2.22 22.45 -15.46
CA ALA A 54 3.31 21.49 -15.71
C ALA A 54 4.44 22.03 -16.61
N SER A 55 4.12 22.91 -17.57
CA SER A 55 5.10 23.52 -18.47
C SER A 55 6.09 24.47 -17.78
N CYS A 56 5.87 24.82 -16.51
CA CYS A 56 6.81 25.64 -15.74
C CYS A 56 7.90 24.81 -15.04
N TRP A 57 7.76 23.48 -15.01
CA TRP A 57 8.56 22.60 -14.17
C TRP A 57 9.53 21.79 -15.01
N GLU A 58 10.68 22.38 -15.33
CA GLU A 58 11.77 21.70 -16.04
C GLU A 58 13.10 21.86 -15.30
N GLY A 59 13.92 20.81 -15.37
CA GLY A 59 15.25 20.80 -14.75
C GLY A 59 15.20 20.98 -13.24
N SER A 60 15.74 22.10 -12.75
CA SER A 60 15.86 22.38 -11.32
C SER A 60 14.66 23.12 -10.71
N PHE A 61 13.69 23.51 -11.53
CA PHE A 61 12.47 24.20 -11.10
C PHE A 61 11.35 23.16 -10.90
N SER A 62 10.81 23.08 -9.69
CA SER A 62 9.68 22.21 -9.35
C SER A 62 8.62 23.00 -8.61
N TYR A 63 7.36 22.55 -8.67
CA TYR A 63 6.27 23.16 -7.89
C TYR A 63 6.64 23.29 -6.41
N GLN A 64 7.23 22.23 -5.83
CA GLN A 64 7.66 22.20 -4.43
C GLN A 64 8.68 23.31 -4.15
N ARG A 65 9.71 23.42 -4.97
CA ARG A 65 10.78 24.40 -4.78
C ARG A 65 10.29 25.82 -5.04
N CYS A 66 9.51 26.03 -6.09
CA CYS A 66 9.20 27.37 -6.52
C CYS A 66 7.96 27.93 -5.84
N CYS A 67 6.92 27.12 -5.66
CA CYS A 67 5.65 27.60 -5.11
C CYS A 67 5.54 27.44 -3.60
N LEU A 68 6.26 26.49 -2.98
CA LEU A 68 6.14 26.22 -1.53
C LEU A 68 7.27 26.84 -0.69
N SER A 69 8.36 27.31 -1.30
CA SER A 69 9.51 27.88 -0.55
C SER A 69 9.30 29.29 0.00
N GLY A 70 8.33 30.04 -0.53
CA GLY A 70 8.01 31.39 -0.03
C GLY A 70 7.04 31.39 1.16
N ALA A 71 6.31 30.30 1.37
CA ALA A 71 5.53 30.08 2.57
C ALA A 71 6.47 29.62 3.70
N ILE A 72 7.40 30.50 4.09
CA ILE A 72 8.19 30.33 5.30
C ILE A 72 7.26 30.57 6.50
N LEU A 73 6.33 29.65 6.74
CA LEU A 73 6.40 29.03 8.06
C LEU A 73 7.71 28.25 8.00
N PRO A 74 8.65 28.45 8.94
CA PRO A 74 9.94 27.77 8.89
C PRO A 74 9.65 26.31 8.54
N VAL A 75 10.12 25.87 7.37
CA VAL A 75 10.17 24.45 7.06
C VAL A 75 11.25 23.97 7.99
N VAL A 76 10.84 23.77 9.23
CA VAL A 76 11.59 23.08 10.22
C VAL A 76 11.84 21.76 9.54
N ASP A 77 13.08 21.51 9.15
CA ASP A 77 13.46 20.18 8.77
C ASP A 77 13.23 19.36 10.03
N VAL A 78 12.09 18.69 10.05
CA VAL A 78 11.61 17.87 11.16
C VAL A 78 12.64 16.78 11.44
N ASN A 79 13.53 16.46 10.49
CA ASN A 79 14.66 15.57 10.67
C ASN A 79 15.87 16.22 11.36
N SER A 80 15.99 17.55 11.32
CA SER A 80 17.06 18.33 11.96
C SER A 80 16.73 18.77 13.38
N VAL A 81 15.44 18.81 13.74
CA VAL A 81 15.02 19.24 15.07
C VAL A 81 14.93 18.02 15.97
N GLU A 82 15.92 17.91 16.85
CA GLU A 82 16.01 16.87 17.88
C GLU A 82 14.76 16.86 18.79
N ASP A 83 14.03 17.97 18.87
CA ASP A 83 12.86 18.11 19.72
C ASP A 83 11.67 18.82 19.05
N ILE A 84 10.90 18.05 18.29
CA ILE A 84 9.67 18.51 17.58
C ILE A 84 8.60 19.01 18.57
N SER A 85 8.75 18.74 19.86
CA SER A 85 7.83 19.26 20.89
C SER A 85 7.88 20.79 21.01
N GLN A 86 8.95 21.45 20.56
CA GLN A 86 9.14 22.90 20.70
C GLN A 86 8.46 23.73 19.62
N LEU A 87 7.91 23.08 18.58
CA LEU A 87 7.56 23.75 17.31
C LEU A 87 6.12 24.26 17.21
N GLY A 88 5.29 24.14 18.24
CA GLY A 88 3.92 24.70 18.24
C GLY A 88 2.78 23.69 18.32
N GLY A 89 3.09 22.45 18.71
CA GLY A 89 2.10 21.42 19.00
C GLY A 89 1.22 21.04 17.80
N CYS A 90 -0.05 20.72 18.04
CA CYS A 90 -0.97 20.24 17.00
C CYS A 90 -1.32 21.26 15.90
N GLU A 91 -1.03 22.55 16.08
CA GLU A 91 -1.33 23.59 15.09
C GLU A 91 -0.32 23.64 13.93
N LEU A 92 0.76 22.85 14.02
CA LEU A 92 1.70 22.69 12.91
C LEU A 92 0.99 22.18 11.65
N ASN A 93 1.35 22.76 10.50
CA ASN A 93 0.72 22.43 9.21
C ASN A 93 0.79 20.93 8.91
N ILE A 94 1.94 20.26 9.16
CA ILE A 94 2.09 18.82 8.97
C ILE A 94 1.02 18.00 9.71
N PHE A 95 0.63 18.40 10.92
CA PHE A 95 -0.41 17.71 11.68
C PHE A 95 -1.81 18.03 11.19
N GLN A 96 -2.07 19.28 10.76
CA GLN A 96 -3.38 19.65 10.22
C GLN A 96 -3.66 18.99 8.87
N GLU A 97 -2.64 18.86 8.02
CA GLU A 97 -2.78 18.13 6.76
C GLU A 97 -2.95 16.63 7.01
N PHE A 98 -2.16 16.05 7.93
CA PHE A 98 -2.31 14.65 8.34
C PHE A 98 -3.70 14.38 8.95
N LYS A 99 -4.22 15.28 9.80
CA LYS A 99 -5.59 15.25 10.33
C LYS A 99 -6.62 15.20 9.22
N THR A 100 -6.45 16.05 8.20
CA THR A 100 -7.38 16.13 7.07
C THR A 100 -7.38 14.82 6.26
N ARG A 101 -6.19 14.30 5.92
CA ARG A 101 -6.05 13.06 5.14
C ARG A 101 -6.52 11.83 5.90
N SER A 102 -6.14 11.69 7.17
CA SER A 102 -6.60 10.60 8.03
C SER A 102 -8.11 10.68 8.30
N GLY A 103 -8.66 11.89 8.44
CA GLY A 103 -10.10 12.12 8.54
C GLY A 103 -10.85 11.63 7.31
N ALA A 104 -10.39 11.98 6.11
CA ALA A 104 -10.97 11.49 4.86
C ALA A 104 -10.87 9.96 4.73
N TRP A 105 -9.78 9.36 5.20
CA TRP A 105 -9.63 7.90 5.23
C TRP A 105 -10.65 7.23 6.15
N TYR A 106 -10.75 7.67 7.41
CA TYR A 106 -11.61 6.99 8.39
C TYR A 106 -13.10 7.28 8.21
N LYS A 107 -13.46 8.46 7.70
CA LYS A 107 -14.86 8.87 7.54
C LYS A 107 -15.44 8.50 6.17
N GLU A 108 -14.60 8.50 5.13
CA GLU A 108 -15.07 8.42 3.75
C GLU A 108 -14.39 7.28 2.96
N ASN A 109 -13.50 6.50 3.60
CA ASN A 109 -12.69 5.46 2.96
C ASN A 109 -11.89 5.98 1.75
N ARG A 110 -11.51 7.26 1.75
CA ARG A 110 -10.68 7.85 0.70
C ARG A 110 -9.20 7.59 0.96
N ALA A 111 -8.62 6.66 0.20
CA ALA A 111 -7.19 6.37 0.25
C ALA A 111 -6.35 7.51 -0.36
N ASN A 112 -5.16 7.73 0.18
CA ASN A 112 -4.19 8.68 -0.36
C ASN A 112 -2.77 8.16 -0.12
N LEU A 113 -1.93 8.09 -1.16
CA LEU A 113 -0.55 7.62 -1.03
C LEU A 113 0.28 8.50 -0.09
N VAL A 114 0.03 9.81 -0.06
CA VAL A 114 0.68 10.75 0.86
C VAL A 114 0.38 10.38 2.31
N LEU A 115 -0.86 10.00 2.63
CA LEU A 115 -1.22 9.54 3.98
C LEU A 115 -0.37 8.33 4.39
N PHE A 116 -0.13 7.40 3.46
CA PHE A 116 0.68 6.21 3.71
C PHE A 116 2.12 6.58 4.11
N HIS A 117 2.77 7.45 3.33
CA HIS A 117 4.12 7.91 3.66
C HIS A 117 4.17 8.69 4.97
N GLU A 118 3.17 9.52 5.24
CA GLU A 118 3.10 10.33 6.45
C GLU A 118 2.91 9.51 7.70
N PHE A 119 2.00 8.55 7.73
CA PHE A 119 1.82 7.77 8.95
C PHE A 119 3.07 6.93 9.23
N VAL A 120 3.74 6.37 8.21
CA VAL A 120 5.00 5.63 8.40
C VAL A 120 6.05 6.54 9.03
N TYR A 121 6.17 7.77 8.52
CA TYR A 121 7.06 8.78 9.07
C TYR A 121 6.72 9.14 10.52
N LEU A 122 5.46 9.52 10.80
CA LEU A 122 5.00 9.91 12.13
C LEU A 122 5.13 8.76 13.14
N PHE A 123 4.78 7.54 12.74
CA PHE A 123 4.88 6.36 13.58
C PHE A 123 6.32 6.00 13.93
N SER A 124 7.27 6.15 12.99
CA SER A 124 8.70 5.92 13.26
C SER A 124 9.30 6.85 14.33
N ARG A 125 8.60 7.96 14.64
CA ARG A 125 8.98 8.96 15.64
C ARG A 125 7.91 9.13 16.72
N PHE A 126 7.21 8.03 17.03
CA PHE A 126 6.01 8.05 17.85
C PHE A 126 6.15 8.87 19.14
N ASP A 127 7.21 8.67 19.93
CA ASP A 127 7.38 9.39 21.21
C ASP A 127 7.56 10.90 21.05
N ALA A 128 8.33 11.34 20.05
CA ALA A 128 8.50 12.76 19.75
C ALA A 128 7.21 13.38 19.21
N MET A 129 6.49 12.63 18.36
CA MET A 129 5.18 13.04 17.86
C MET A 129 4.15 13.12 18.97
N PHE A 130 4.15 12.18 19.90
CA PHE A 130 3.19 12.12 21.00
C PHE A 130 3.36 13.30 21.94
N LYS A 131 4.61 13.68 22.25
CA LYS A 131 4.92 14.88 23.04
C LYS A 131 4.50 16.19 22.36
N SER A 132 4.63 16.27 21.04
CA SER A 132 4.27 17.47 20.27
C SER A 132 2.77 17.56 20.01
N CYS A 133 2.19 16.51 19.44
CA CYS A 133 0.76 16.40 19.14
C CYS A 133 0.25 14.98 19.38
N ALA A 134 -0.22 14.72 20.61
CA ALA A 134 -0.81 13.45 21.02
C ALA A 134 -1.88 12.89 20.04
N PRO A 135 -2.88 13.65 19.57
CA PRO A 135 -3.88 13.10 18.65
C PRO A 135 -3.28 12.70 17.28
N ALA A 136 -2.23 13.36 16.80
CA ALA A 136 -1.54 12.94 15.58
C ALA A 136 -0.83 11.60 15.77
N ALA A 137 -0.07 11.47 16.86
CA ALA A 137 0.63 10.22 17.18
C ALA A 137 -0.35 9.05 17.38
N LEU A 138 -1.44 9.27 18.12
CA LEU A 138 -2.49 8.27 18.33
C LEU A 138 -3.18 7.88 17.01
N THR A 139 -3.42 8.84 16.11
CA THR A 139 -3.97 8.56 14.77
C THR A 139 -2.99 7.74 13.92
N ALA A 140 -1.69 8.03 13.99
CA ALA A 140 -0.67 7.23 13.31
C ALA A 140 -0.60 5.80 13.86
N LEU A 141 -0.77 5.63 15.19
CA LEU A 141 -0.85 4.31 15.82
C LEU A 141 -2.14 3.56 15.44
N LEU A 142 -3.28 4.24 15.24
CA LEU A 142 -4.50 3.63 14.68
C LEU A 142 -4.28 3.15 13.25
N LEU A 143 -3.61 3.93 12.40
CA LEU A 143 -3.26 3.51 11.04
C LEU A 143 -2.30 2.33 11.05
N LYS A 144 -1.38 2.26 12.03
CA LYS A 144 -0.51 1.10 12.24
C LYS A 144 -1.28 -0.15 12.70
N LEU A 145 -2.23 0.01 13.61
CA LEU A 145 -3.14 -1.06 14.04
C LEU A 145 -3.97 -1.57 12.86
N GLU A 146 -4.49 -0.66 12.04
CA GLU A 146 -5.20 -0.98 10.80
C GLU A 146 -4.30 -1.68 9.80
N SER A 147 -3.04 -1.28 9.63
CA SER A 147 -2.12 -1.96 8.71
C SER A 147 -1.68 -3.35 9.20
N MET A 148 -2.01 -3.71 10.44
CA MET A 148 -1.61 -4.96 11.09
C MET A 148 -2.80 -5.74 11.64
N TYR A 149 -4.03 -5.41 11.23
CA TYR A 149 -5.25 -6.04 11.77
C TYR A 149 -5.32 -7.56 11.56
N PHE A 150 -4.59 -8.09 10.56
CA PHE A 150 -4.47 -9.52 10.26
C PHE A 150 -3.30 -10.22 10.98
N ALA A 151 -2.49 -9.48 11.75
CA ALA A 151 -1.41 -10.05 12.55
C ALA A 151 -1.95 -11.00 13.65
N ASP A 152 -1.06 -11.79 14.24
CA ASP A 152 -1.40 -12.61 15.39
C ASP A 152 -1.96 -11.79 16.56
N GLU A 153 -2.73 -12.49 17.39
CA GLU A 153 -3.40 -11.89 18.53
C GLU A 153 -2.45 -11.23 19.52
N SER A 154 -1.28 -11.82 19.79
CA SER A 154 -0.31 -11.24 20.71
C SER A 154 0.28 -9.94 20.17
N THR A 155 0.70 -9.93 18.91
CA THR A 155 1.28 -8.73 18.28
C THR A 155 0.25 -7.61 18.20
N TRP A 156 -0.97 -7.91 17.75
CA TRP A 156 -2.02 -6.90 17.63
C TRP A 156 -2.46 -6.38 19.01
N ASN A 157 -2.67 -7.27 19.99
CA ASN A 157 -3.05 -6.88 21.34
C ASN A 157 -1.94 -6.03 22.01
N GLY A 158 -0.67 -6.33 21.75
CA GLY A 158 0.45 -5.51 22.23
C GLY A 158 0.40 -4.08 21.69
N LEU A 159 0.19 -3.89 20.39
CA LEU A 159 0.01 -2.57 19.79
C LEU A 159 -1.26 -1.86 20.30
N PHE A 160 -2.34 -2.61 20.48
CA PHE A 160 -3.61 -2.07 20.97
C PHE A 160 -3.49 -1.61 22.43
N GLN A 161 -2.78 -2.38 23.26
CA GLN A 161 -2.46 -2.00 24.63
C GLN A 161 -1.66 -0.70 24.66
N ILE A 162 -0.62 -0.56 23.82
CA ILE A 162 0.13 0.70 23.69
C ILE A 162 -0.81 1.85 23.34
N TYR A 163 -1.75 1.65 22.42
CA TYR A 163 -2.74 2.67 22.06
C TYR A 163 -3.59 3.09 23.26
N VAL A 164 -4.14 2.13 24.00
CA VAL A 164 -4.99 2.39 25.17
C VAL A 164 -4.20 3.11 26.27
N GLU A 165 -2.98 2.64 26.59
CA GLU A 165 -2.11 3.27 27.58
C GLU A 165 -1.76 4.71 27.20
N LYS A 166 -1.36 4.94 25.94
CA LYS A 166 -1.02 6.27 25.43
C LYS A 166 -2.23 7.19 25.35
N TYR A 167 -3.41 6.66 25.00
CA TYR A 167 -4.65 7.43 25.03
C TYR A 167 -4.97 7.91 26.45
N HIS A 168 -4.94 7.00 27.43
CA HIS A 168 -5.18 7.36 28.84
C HIS A 168 -4.13 8.31 29.39
N GLN A 169 -2.85 8.10 29.07
CA GLN A 169 -1.77 9.01 29.41
C GLN A 169 -2.05 10.42 28.87
N ALA A 170 -2.42 10.52 27.58
CA ALA A 170 -2.68 11.81 26.93
C ALA A 170 -3.86 12.56 27.58
N VAL A 171 -4.91 11.85 27.98
CA VAL A 171 -6.05 12.43 28.69
C VAL A 171 -5.65 12.88 30.10
N ALA A 172 -4.91 12.04 30.85
CA ALA A 172 -4.49 12.35 32.21
C ALA A 172 -3.52 13.54 32.29
N GLU A 173 -2.65 13.68 31.29
CA GLU A 173 -1.70 14.79 31.15
C GLU A 173 -2.36 16.06 30.55
N GLY A 174 -3.61 15.98 30.12
CA GLY A 174 -4.32 17.11 29.51
C GLY A 174 -3.82 17.49 28.12
N VAL A 175 -3.03 16.64 27.46
CA VAL A 175 -2.52 16.88 26.10
C VAL A 175 -3.50 16.37 25.02
N LEU A 176 -4.44 15.50 25.39
CA LEU A 176 -5.60 15.14 24.58
C LEU A 176 -6.89 15.75 25.17
N LEU A 177 -7.27 16.92 24.67
CA LEU A 177 -8.46 17.66 25.07
C LEU A 177 -9.72 17.21 24.32
N GLN A 178 -10.88 17.47 24.92
CA GLN A 178 -12.20 17.28 24.29
C GLN A 178 -12.32 18.01 22.94
N SER A 179 -11.74 19.21 22.84
CA SER A 179 -11.70 19.98 21.59
C SER A 179 -10.98 19.27 20.45
N HIS A 180 -10.04 18.35 20.72
CA HIS A 180 -9.41 17.56 19.67
C HIS A 180 -10.40 16.56 19.03
N HIS A 181 -11.28 15.96 19.83
CA HIS A 181 -12.35 15.10 19.33
C HIS A 181 -13.37 15.88 18.47
N GLU A 182 -13.65 17.13 18.86
CA GLU A 182 -14.59 18.00 18.16
C GLU A 182 -13.96 18.64 16.90
N ASN A 183 -12.66 18.92 16.91
CA ASN A 183 -11.91 19.56 15.80
C ASN A 183 -11.44 18.55 14.74
N GLY A 184 -12.14 17.42 14.61
CA GLY A 184 -12.05 16.53 13.45
C GLY A 184 -10.94 15.48 13.50
N TRP A 185 -10.20 15.30 14.60
CA TRP A 185 -9.28 14.17 14.73
C TRP A 185 -10.05 12.84 14.74
N PRO A 186 -9.73 11.88 13.86
CA PRO A 186 -10.56 10.69 13.64
C PRO A 186 -10.29 9.57 14.65
N LEU A 187 -10.06 9.88 15.93
CA LEU A 187 -9.68 8.88 16.93
C LEU A 187 -10.81 7.87 17.20
N LEU A 188 -12.05 8.36 17.29
CA LEU A 188 -13.22 7.52 17.55
C LEU A 188 -13.62 6.71 16.32
N GLU A 189 -13.54 7.30 15.13
CA GLU A 189 -13.78 6.62 13.87
C GLU A 189 -12.71 5.57 13.61
N GLY A 190 -11.44 5.89 13.86
CA GLY A 190 -10.33 4.97 13.68
C GLY A 190 -10.39 3.78 14.62
N ILE A 191 -10.65 3.98 15.92
CA ILE A 191 -10.80 2.85 16.85
C ILE A 191 -12.01 1.97 16.50
N ARG A 192 -13.14 2.56 16.06
CA ARG A 192 -14.30 1.79 15.59
C ARG A 192 -13.96 0.97 14.36
N LYS A 193 -13.28 1.57 13.37
CA LYS A 193 -12.87 0.88 12.14
C LYS A 193 -11.89 -0.26 12.44
N VAL A 194 -10.85 0.00 13.22
CA VAL A 194 -9.86 -1.00 13.63
C VAL A 194 -10.51 -2.17 14.37
N ASN A 195 -11.42 -1.89 15.32
CA ASN A 195 -12.16 -2.94 16.02
C ASN A 195 -13.12 -3.71 15.09
N ALA A 196 -13.79 -3.02 14.15
CA ALA A 196 -14.64 -3.66 13.17
C ALA A 196 -13.85 -4.60 12.25
N LEU A 197 -12.70 -4.14 11.73
CA LEU A 197 -11.77 -4.95 10.94
C LEU A 197 -11.26 -6.17 11.71
N ARG A 198 -10.92 -5.98 12.99
CA ARG A 198 -10.46 -7.07 13.84
C ARG A 198 -11.59 -8.04 14.19
N SER A 199 -12.83 -7.57 14.30
CA SER A 199 -13.99 -8.43 14.60
C SER A 199 -14.50 -9.17 13.36
N SER A 200 -14.34 -8.59 12.16
CA SER A 200 -14.61 -9.27 10.90
C SER A 200 -13.55 -10.33 10.58
N GLY A 201 -12.34 -10.13 11.09
CA GLY A 201 -11.23 -11.07 10.95
C GLY A 201 -11.17 -12.07 12.10
N GLY A 202 -11.55 -13.32 11.82
CA GLY A 202 -11.52 -14.41 12.79
C GLY A 202 -11.46 -15.72 12.03
N GLU A 203 -11.01 -16.80 12.69
CA GLU A 203 -10.74 -18.08 12.01
C GLU A 203 -11.86 -18.40 10.99
N PRO A 204 -11.49 -18.52 9.71
CA PRO A 204 -12.43 -18.81 8.63
C PRO A 204 -13.44 -19.85 9.09
N ALA A 205 -14.70 -19.43 9.29
CA ALA A 205 -15.75 -20.25 9.88
C ALA A 205 -15.84 -21.59 9.13
N GLU A 206 -15.27 -22.65 9.71
CA GLU A 206 -15.15 -23.98 9.10
C GLU A 206 -14.89 -23.94 7.59
N LEU A 207 -14.04 -22.99 7.15
CA LEU A 207 -13.80 -22.76 5.73
C LEU A 207 -13.10 -24.03 5.27
N GLY A 208 -13.87 -24.86 4.58
CA GLY A 208 -13.60 -26.27 4.44
C GLY A 208 -12.28 -26.57 3.75
N THR A 209 -12.12 -27.80 3.29
CA THR A 209 -10.97 -28.23 2.50
C THR A 209 -10.91 -27.54 1.12
N ARG A 210 -11.12 -26.23 0.96
CA ARG A 210 -11.01 -25.51 -0.31
C ARG A 210 -9.86 -24.51 -0.29
N GLU A 211 -9.22 -24.35 -1.45
CA GLU A 211 -8.23 -23.32 -1.73
C GLU A 211 -8.89 -21.93 -1.63
N VAL A 212 -8.24 -21.01 -0.93
CA VAL A 212 -8.73 -19.63 -0.76
C VAL A 212 -7.97 -18.68 -1.66
N VAL A 213 -6.67 -18.94 -1.87
CA VAL A 213 -5.78 -18.10 -2.67
C VAL A 213 -5.02 -18.94 -3.68
N ASP A 214 -5.02 -18.53 -4.95
CA ASP A 214 -4.06 -19.02 -5.95
C ASP A 214 -2.98 -17.96 -6.19
N LEU A 215 -1.72 -18.35 -6.05
CA LEU A 215 -0.57 -17.60 -6.55
C LEU A 215 -0.24 -18.12 -7.95
N VAL A 216 -0.51 -17.31 -8.97
CA VAL A 216 -0.29 -17.66 -10.37
C VAL A 216 1.00 -17.00 -10.83
N VAL A 217 2.07 -17.80 -10.93
CA VAL A 217 3.39 -17.34 -11.34
C VAL A 217 3.60 -17.62 -12.82
N CYS A 218 3.79 -16.57 -13.61
CA CYS A 218 4.25 -16.74 -14.98
C CYS A 218 5.75 -17.04 -14.97
N TYR A 219 6.13 -18.14 -15.63
CA TYR A 219 7.47 -18.72 -15.54
C TYR A 219 7.95 -19.20 -16.91
N CYS A 220 9.24 -19.09 -17.22
CA CYS A 220 9.86 -19.51 -18.49
C CYS A 220 10.98 -20.54 -18.27
N GLY A 221 11.27 -20.91 -17.02
CA GLY A 221 12.37 -21.82 -16.74
C GLY A 221 13.71 -21.10 -16.69
N ARG A 222 14.58 -21.44 -17.65
CA ARG A 222 16.02 -21.12 -17.64
C ARG A 222 16.29 -19.65 -17.35
N GLY A 223 16.90 -19.39 -16.18
CA GLY A 223 17.37 -18.06 -15.77
C GLY A 223 16.41 -17.27 -14.89
N GLU A 224 15.13 -17.67 -14.82
CA GLU A 224 14.18 -17.05 -13.90
C GLU A 224 14.29 -17.68 -12.51
N ARG A 225 14.43 -16.83 -11.49
CA ARG A 225 14.63 -17.27 -10.10
C ARG A 225 13.35 -17.05 -9.31
N VAL A 226 12.75 -18.15 -8.86
CA VAL A 226 11.55 -18.13 -8.01
C VAL A 226 11.85 -18.40 -6.53
N ASP A 227 13.13 -18.37 -6.13
CA ASP A 227 13.57 -18.60 -4.75
C ASP A 227 12.98 -17.60 -3.74
N TRP A 228 12.55 -16.42 -4.20
CA TRP A 228 11.87 -15.42 -3.38
C TRP A 228 10.53 -15.92 -2.82
N LEU A 229 9.92 -16.98 -3.39
CA LEU A 229 8.74 -17.64 -2.82
C LEU A 229 8.99 -18.19 -1.41
N ARG A 230 10.25 -18.39 -1.01
CA ARG A 230 10.63 -18.74 0.37
C ARG A 230 10.19 -17.70 1.41
N ALA A 231 9.94 -16.45 1.01
CA ALA A 231 9.38 -15.41 1.86
C ALA A 231 8.01 -15.79 2.46
N PHE A 232 7.24 -16.70 1.82
CA PHE A 232 5.95 -17.18 2.34
C PHE A 232 6.06 -18.17 3.51
N GLN A 233 7.24 -18.76 3.75
CA GLN A 233 7.45 -19.69 4.86
C GLN A 233 7.89 -18.97 6.13
N LYS A 234 8.99 -18.22 6.03
CA LYS A 234 9.65 -17.63 7.19
C LYS A 234 10.26 -16.30 6.81
N MET A 235 9.70 -15.24 7.39
CA MET A 235 10.32 -13.93 7.39
C MET A 235 11.24 -13.85 8.62
N PRO A 236 12.55 -13.57 8.47
CA PRO A 236 13.51 -13.62 9.58
C PRO A 236 13.12 -12.77 10.81
N TRP A 237 12.34 -11.71 10.61
CA TRP A 237 11.93 -10.76 11.67
C TRP A 237 10.53 -11.00 12.22
N ARG A 238 9.78 -12.00 11.75
CA ARG A 238 8.43 -12.29 12.27
C ARG A 238 8.46 -13.56 13.12
N PRO A 239 7.93 -13.52 14.36
CA PRO A 239 7.90 -14.68 15.23
C PRO A 239 6.86 -15.73 14.79
N GLU A 240 5.87 -15.33 13.99
CA GLU A 240 4.80 -16.20 13.51
C GLU A 240 5.29 -17.20 12.45
N ASP A 241 5.00 -18.48 12.65
CA ASP A 241 5.10 -19.47 11.58
C ASP A 241 3.87 -19.39 10.66
N ARG A 242 4.01 -18.63 9.57
CA ARG A 242 2.95 -18.48 8.56
C ARG A 242 2.86 -19.69 7.63
N SER A 243 3.83 -20.60 7.66
CA SER A 243 3.88 -21.76 6.77
C SER A 243 2.65 -22.64 6.92
N LEU A 244 2.02 -22.70 8.11
CA LEU A 244 0.82 -23.49 8.32
C LEU A 244 -0.38 -22.91 7.56
N SER A 245 -0.57 -21.58 7.59
CA SER A 245 -1.66 -20.92 6.84
C SER A 245 -1.46 -21.09 5.35
N THR A 246 -0.24 -20.83 4.86
CA THR A 246 0.14 -21.00 3.45
C THR A 246 -0.13 -22.43 2.98
N ARG A 247 0.34 -23.45 3.74
CA ARG A 247 0.11 -24.87 3.42
C ARG A 247 -1.36 -25.29 3.45
N ARG A 248 -2.24 -24.56 4.13
CA ARG A 248 -3.66 -24.92 4.23
C ARG A 248 -4.53 -24.24 3.18
N HIS A 249 -4.18 -23.02 2.78
CA HIS A 249 -5.11 -22.14 2.07
C HIS A 249 -4.56 -21.58 0.75
N VAL A 250 -3.26 -21.69 0.50
CA VAL A 250 -2.61 -21.07 -0.66
C VAL A 250 -2.12 -22.15 -1.63
N ALA A 251 -2.63 -22.15 -2.85
CA ALA A 251 -2.11 -22.93 -3.96
C ALA A 251 -1.10 -22.11 -4.77
N LEU A 252 -0.09 -22.79 -5.29
CA LEU A 252 0.90 -22.22 -6.19
C LEU A 252 0.73 -22.83 -7.57
N LYS A 253 0.52 -21.97 -8.57
CA LYS A 253 0.26 -22.35 -9.96
C LYS A 253 1.34 -21.75 -10.84
N PHE A 254 2.23 -22.59 -11.34
CA PHE A 254 3.23 -22.18 -12.33
C PHE A 254 2.62 -22.30 -13.73
N TYR A 255 2.52 -21.19 -14.45
CA TYR A 255 2.13 -21.17 -15.86
C TYR A 255 3.36 -20.89 -16.71
N HIS A 256 3.86 -21.95 -17.35
CA HIS A 256 5.11 -21.95 -18.08
C HIS A 256 4.93 -21.41 -19.52
N LYS A 257 5.29 -20.15 -19.76
CA LYS A 257 5.09 -19.43 -21.05
C LYS A 257 6.04 -19.85 -22.18
N CYS A 258 7.13 -20.54 -21.85
CA CYS A 258 8.15 -20.94 -22.82
C CYS A 258 8.13 -22.44 -23.14
N GLY A 259 6.95 -23.06 -23.14
CA GLY A 259 6.84 -24.51 -23.23
C GLY A 259 7.43 -25.11 -24.49
N GLU A 260 7.30 -24.44 -25.64
CA GLU A 260 7.78 -24.92 -26.94
C GLU A 260 9.30 -25.15 -27.00
N LEU A 261 10.06 -24.57 -26.06
CA LEU A 261 11.51 -24.74 -25.96
C LEU A 261 11.94 -26.02 -25.24
N PHE A 262 10.99 -26.77 -24.66
CA PHE A 262 11.24 -27.95 -23.84
C PHE A 262 10.59 -29.17 -24.49
N SER A 263 11.36 -30.26 -24.58
CA SER A 263 10.81 -31.58 -24.87
C SER A 263 9.85 -32.04 -23.77
N GLU A 264 8.94 -32.96 -24.08
CA GLU A 264 8.00 -33.50 -23.07
C GLU A 264 8.71 -34.11 -21.85
N GLU A 265 9.87 -34.74 -22.05
CA GLU A 265 10.71 -35.26 -20.96
C GLU A 265 11.26 -34.14 -20.08
N GLU A 266 11.74 -33.04 -20.67
CA GLU A 266 12.20 -31.87 -19.91
C GLU A 266 11.04 -31.18 -19.18
N ARG A 267 9.86 -31.09 -19.81
CA ARG A 267 8.65 -30.52 -19.20
C ARG A 267 8.22 -31.30 -17.96
N GLU A 268 8.25 -32.62 -18.03
CA GLU A 268 7.88 -33.48 -16.90
C GLU A 268 8.94 -33.45 -15.80
N ALA A 269 10.23 -33.47 -16.14
CA ALA A 269 11.30 -33.34 -15.17
C ALA A 269 11.22 -32.00 -14.40
N GLU A 270 10.93 -30.91 -15.10
CA GLU A 270 10.77 -29.59 -14.50
C GLU A 270 9.52 -29.49 -13.63
N ARG A 271 8.39 -30.08 -14.07
CA ARG A 271 7.18 -30.22 -13.24
C ARG A 271 7.49 -30.92 -11.92
N GLN A 272 8.18 -32.06 -11.98
CA GLN A 272 8.55 -32.83 -10.80
C GLN A 272 9.48 -32.06 -9.88
N ARG A 273 10.45 -31.33 -10.44
CA ARG A 273 11.36 -30.46 -9.67
C ARG A 273 10.59 -29.37 -8.92
N LEU A 274 9.74 -28.60 -9.61
CA LEU A 274 8.96 -27.53 -8.98
C LEU A 274 8.00 -28.06 -7.91
N VAL A 275 7.36 -29.20 -8.14
CA VAL A 275 6.51 -29.85 -7.12
C VAL A 275 7.34 -30.30 -5.92
N ALA A 276 8.52 -30.86 -6.12
CA ALA A 276 9.42 -31.26 -5.04
C ALA A 276 9.93 -30.05 -4.23
N ASP A 277 10.35 -28.98 -4.91
CA ASP A 277 10.90 -27.77 -4.29
C ASP A 277 9.85 -27.03 -3.46
N TRP A 278 8.61 -26.95 -3.95
CA TRP A 278 7.57 -26.07 -3.39
C TRP A 278 6.41 -26.79 -2.70
N GLY A 279 6.22 -28.09 -2.94
CA GLY A 279 5.07 -28.87 -2.45
C GLY A 279 4.97 -28.97 -0.93
N SER A 280 6.09 -28.78 -0.22
CA SER A 280 6.09 -28.71 1.25
C SER A 280 5.69 -27.34 1.81
N MET A 281 5.61 -26.29 0.99
CA MET A 281 5.35 -24.92 1.45
C MET A 281 3.94 -24.43 1.14
N PHE A 282 3.37 -24.93 0.04
CA PHE A 282 2.05 -24.56 -0.44
C PHE A 282 1.11 -25.74 -0.34
N ARG A 283 -0.19 -25.46 -0.34
CA ARG A 283 -1.23 -26.48 -0.23
C ARG A 283 -1.21 -27.44 -1.42
N THR A 284 -1.14 -26.87 -2.62
CA THR A 284 -0.96 -27.61 -3.87
C THR A 284 0.01 -26.84 -4.74
N VAL A 285 0.84 -27.57 -5.50
CA VAL A 285 1.70 -27.00 -6.54
C VAL A 285 1.30 -27.62 -7.86
N GLU A 286 0.95 -26.78 -8.82
CA GLU A 286 0.58 -27.17 -10.16
C GLU A 286 1.50 -26.49 -11.16
N VAL A 287 1.86 -27.19 -12.22
CA VAL A 287 2.68 -26.66 -13.31
C VAL A 287 1.93 -26.89 -14.62
N ARG A 288 1.65 -25.83 -15.36
CA ARG A 288 0.93 -25.86 -16.64
C ARG A 288 1.81 -25.23 -17.71
N TYR A 289 2.11 -25.98 -18.76
CA TYR A 289 2.78 -25.43 -19.95
C TYR A 289 1.75 -24.76 -20.85
N VAL A 290 2.04 -23.53 -21.26
CA VAL A 290 1.20 -22.78 -22.20
C VAL A 290 1.95 -22.69 -23.51
N ASP A 291 1.43 -23.40 -24.51
CA ASP A 291 1.94 -23.36 -25.87
C ASP A 291 1.22 -22.22 -26.60
N ASP A 292 1.85 -21.04 -26.62
CA ASP A 292 1.37 -19.88 -27.37
C ASP A 292 2.40 -19.47 -28.43
N ALA A 293 2.20 -20.01 -29.64
CA ALA A 293 3.05 -19.73 -30.79
C ALA A 293 3.05 -18.27 -31.26
N LEU A 294 2.11 -17.43 -30.78
CA LEU A 294 1.97 -16.04 -31.25
C LEU A 294 2.65 -15.04 -30.33
N ARG A 295 2.47 -15.17 -29.01
CA ARG A 295 2.84 -14.13 -28.04
C ARG A 295 3.81 -14.60 -26.97
N ALA A 296 3.65 -15.82 -26.46
CA ALA A 296 4.49 -16.44 -25.43
C ALA A 296 4.87 -15.47 -24.28
N ASP A 297 3.95 -14.57 -23.92
CA ASP A 297 4.17 -13.51 -22.93
C ASP A 297 3.41 -13.79 -21.62
N ASP A 298 3.60 -12.91 -20.63
CA ASP A 298 2.95 -13.05 -19.31
C ASP A 298 1.43 -13.02 -19.41
N CYS A 299 0.89 -12.31 -20.41
CA CYS A 299 -0.55 -12.19 -20.63
C CYS A 299 -1.16 -13.54 -21.03
N SER A 300 -0.47 -14.29 -21.89
CA SER A 300 -0.92 -15.62 -22.32
C SER A 300 -0.93 -16.62 -21.18
N ALA A 301 0.05 -16.57 -20.28
CA ALA A 301 0.07 -17.40 -19.07
C ALA A 301 -1.12 -17.11 -18.15
N TYR A 302 -1.40 -15.84 -17.85
CA TYR A 302 -2.52 -15.47 -16.99
C TYR A 302 -3.88 -15.74 -17.62
N LEU A 303 -4.01 -15.50 -18.92
CA LEU A 303 -5.24 -15.81 -19.65
C LEU A 303 -5.50 -17.32 -19.68
N ALA A 304 -4.46 -18.14 -19.89
CA ALA A 304 -4.58 -19.59 -19.82
C ALA A 304 -5.10 -20.05 -18.44
N TYR A 305 -4.58 -19.49 -17.34
CA TYR A 305 -5.10 -19.77 -16.01
C TYR A 305 -6.59 -19.44 -15.88
N ILE A 306 -6.99 -18.23 -16.32
CA ILE A 306 -8.39 -17.81 -16.24
C ILE A 306 -9.28 -18.75 -17.05
N VAL A 307 -8.85 -19.18 -18.23
CA VAL A 307 -9.61 -20.12 -19.07
C VAL A 307 -9.70 -21.50 -18.42
N ASP A 308 -8.59 -22.03 -17.92
CA ASP A 308 -8.52 -23.36 -17.29
C ASP A 308 -9.39 -23.43 -16.01
N ARG A 309 -9.54 -22.31 -15.30
CA ARG A 309 -10.15 -22.24 -13.97
C ARG A 309 -11.42 -21.39 -13.92
N TYR A 310 -11.96 -20.93 -15.05
CA TYR A 310 -13.05 -19.93 -15.09
C TYR A 310 -14.24 -20.29 -14.19
N ASP A 311 -14.64 -21.56 -14.20
CA ASP A 311 -15.78 -22.07 -13.42
C ASP A 311 -15.44 -22.42 -11.96
N ASP A 312 -14.16 -22.41 -11.59
CA ASP A 312 -13.63 -22.81 -10.29
C ASP A 312 -12.45 -21.92 -9.84
N LEU A 313 -12.61 -20.60 -9.99
CA LEU A 313 -11.64 -19.65 -9.45
C LEU A 313 -11.68 -19.67 -7.90
N PRO A 314 -10.52 -19.49 -7.24
CA PRO A 314 -10.48 -19.27 -5.80
C PRO A 314 -11.13 -17.92 -5.45
N GLU A 315 -11.28 -17.65 -4.16
CA GLU A 315 -11.76 -16.34 -3.70
C GLU A 315 -10.80 -15.21 -4.09
N PHE A 316 -9.49 -15.49 -4.05
CA PHE A 316 -8.46 -14.55 -4.46
C PHE A 316 -7.45 -15.20 -5.41
N THR A 317 -7.18 -14.53 -6.53
CA THR A 317 -6.08 -14.90 -7.44
C THR A 317 -5.04 -13.78 -7.44
N VAL A 318 -3.78 -14.12 -7.26
CA VAL A 318 -2.65 -13.18 -7.31
C VAL A 318 -1.74 -13.55 -8.47
N PHE A 319 -1.74 -12.70 -9.50
CA PHE A 319 -0.88 -12.87 -10.67
C PHE A 319 0.50 -12.25 -10.43
N LEU A 320 1.55 -13.04 -10.62
CA LEU A 320 2.93 -12.69 -10.29
C LEU A 320 3.86 -13.03 -11.44
N HIS A 321 4.82 -12.16 -11.69
CA HIS A 321 5.93 -12.46 -12.58
C HIS A 321 6.98 -13.29 -11.82
N ALA A 322 7.80 -14.07 -12.51
CA ALA A 322 8.89 -14.81 -11.87
C ALA A 322 9.94 -13.88 -11.23
N ASP A 323 10.06 -12.63 -11.68
CA ASP A 323 10.91 -11.56 -11.15
C ASP A 323 10.13 -10.59 -10.24
N ALA A 324 9.05 -11.02 -9.60
CA ALA A 324 8.23 -10.19 -8.70
C ALA A 324 9.02 -9.28 -7.71
N PRO A 325 10.17 -9.68 -7.13
CA PRO A 325 10.97 -8.79 -6.27
C PRO A 325 11.50 -7.53 -6.98
N GLU A 326 11.65 -7.57 -8.31
CA GLU A 326 12.02 -6.38 -9.11
C GLU A 326 10.82 -5.46 -9.29
N HIS A 327 9.59 -5.98 -9.17
CA HIS A 327 8.35 -5.26 -9.45
C HIS A 327 7.58 -4.80 -8.22
N ILE A 328 7.85 -5.34 -7.04
CA ILE A 328 7.09 -5.06 -5.81
C ILE A 328 8.01 -4.34 -4.82
N PRO A 329 7.57 -3.24 -4.17
CA PRO A 329 8.41 -2.47 -3.26
C PRO A 329 9.04 -3.30 -2.15
N THR A 330 8.28 -4.24 -1.59
CA THR A 330 8.73 -5.21 -0.59
C THR A 330 7.96 -6.53 -0.71
N LEU A 331 8.65 -7.65 -0.49
CA LEU A 331 7.97 -8.96 -0.42
C LEU A 331 7.05 -9.08 0.80
N ASP A 332 7.26 -8.27 1.83
CA ASP A 332 6.36 -8.15 2.99
C ASP A 332 4.96 -7.79 2.57
N LEU A 333 4.80 -6.81 1.67
CA LEU A 333 3.48 -6.37 1.24
C LEU A 333 2.74 -7.52 0.54
N LEU A 334 3.42 -8.24 -0.35
CA LEU A 334 2.85 -9.40 -1.04
C LEU A 334 2.47 -10.50 -0.05
N THR A 335 3.40 -10.90 0.82
CA THR A 335 3.19 -11.99 1.77
C THR A 335 2.11 -11.65 2.80
N ASP A 336 2.04 -10.39 3.27
CA ASP A 336 0.98 -9.89 4.14
C ASP A 336 -0.38 -9.90 3.46
N THR A 337 -0.45 -9.46 2.21
CA THR A 337 -1.70 -9.44 1.43
C THR A 337 -2.25 -10.86 1.26
N VAL A 338 -1.40 -11.80 0.85
CA VAL A 338 -1.78 -13.20 0.67
C VAL A 338 -2.15 -13.85 2.00
N PHE A 339 -1.42 -13.53 3.08
CA PHE A 339 -1.74 -14.05 4.41
C PHE A 339 -3.09 -13.53 4.90
N ALA A 340 -3.36 -12.22 4.75
CA ALA A 340 -4.65 -11.62 5.05
C ALA A 340 -5.78 -12.26 4.23
N ALA A 341 -5.57 -12.46 2.92
CA ALA A 341 -6.52 -13.14 2.03
C ALA A 341 -6.80 -14.57 2.52
N SER A 342 -5.74 -15.33 2.80
CA SER A 342 -5.84 -16.74 3.23
C SER A 342 -6.56 -16.93 4.56
N ARG A 343 -6.67 -15.87 5.35
CA ARG A 343 -7.35 -15.86 6.66
C ARG A 343 -8.68 -15.12 6.65
N GLY A 344 -9.19 -14.73 5.47
CA GLY A 344 -10.48 -14.06 5.33
C GLY A 344 -10.50 -12.62 5.85
N TYR A 345 -9.35 -11.97 5.98
CA TYR A 345 -9.28 -10.57 6.39
C TYR A 345 -9.55 -9.61 5.23
N LEU A 346 -9.28 -10.01 3.98
CA LEU A 346 -9.59 -9.18 2.82
C LEU A 346 -11.10 -9.16 2.55
N PRO A 347 -11.68 -7.99 2.19
CA PRO A 347 -13.09 -7.91 1.88
C PRO A 347 -13.40 -8.62 0.55
N ASN A 348 -14.56 -9.29 0.49
CA ASN A 348 -15.03 -9.99 -0.72
C ASN A 348 -15.25 -9.04 -1.91
N GLU A 349 -15.37 -7.74 -1.66
CA GLU A 349 -15.54 -6.70 -2.68
C GLU A 349 -14.20 -6.18 -3.23
N LEU A 350 -13.08 -6.84 -2.94
CA LEU A 350 -11.78 -6.51 -3.51
C LEU A 350 -11.76 -6.85 -5.00
N GLY A 351 -12.26 -5.93 -5.84
CA GLY A 351 -12.41 -6.17 -7.28
C GLY A 351 -11.09 -6.46 -7.99
N PHE A 352 -10.09 -5.58 -7.86
CA PHE A 352 -8.77 -5.76 -8.45
C PHE A 352 -7.71 -4.99 -7.65
N LEU A 353 -6.58 -5.64 -7.36
CA LEU A 353 -5.46 -5.04 -6.65
C LEU A 353 -4.18 -5.21 -7.48
N HIS A 354 -3.48 -4.10 -7.73
CA HIS A 354 -2.22 -4.09 -8.46
C HIS A 354 -1.07 -3.66 -7.53
N LEU A 355 -0.05 -4.52 -7.38
CA LEU A 355 1.05 -4.32 -6.43
C LEU A 355 2.37 -3.79 -7.07
N SER A 356 2.37 -3.50 -8.38
CA SER A 356 3.60 -3.08 -9.07
C SER A 356 4.01 -1.64 -8.77
N HIS A 357 5.30 -1.43 -8.49
CA HIS A 357 5.93 -0.12 -8.37
C HIS A 357 5.97 0.68 -9.68
N ASN A 358 5.82 0.04 -10.84
CA ASN A 358 5.86 0.71 -12.15
C ASN A 358 4.77 1.78 -12.33
N TYR A 359 3.68 1.68 -11.55
CA TYR A 359 2.62 2.70 -11.53
C TYR A 359 2.81 3.76 -10.43
N VAL A 360 3.68 3.50 -9.44
CA VAL A 360 3.96 4.46 -8.36
C VAL A 360 5.01 5.48 -8.82
N HIS A 361 6.01 5.06 -9.61
CA HIS A 361 7.02 5.98 -10.12
C HIS A 361 6.54 6.93 -11.23
N GLN A 362 5.39 6.67 -11.87
CA GLN A 362 4.83 7.63 -12.82
C GLN A 362 4.22 8.87 -12.15
N GLU A 363 3.89 8.81 -10.86
CA GLU A 363 3.34 9.97 -10.12
C GLU A 363 4.35 10.68 -9.20
N VAL A 364 5.49 10.06 -8.92
CA VAL A 364 6.58 10.71 -8.17
C VAL A 364 7.59 11.21 -9.20
N ASN A 365 7.79 12.52 -9.31
CA ASN A 365 8.74 13.23 -10.20
C ASN A 365 10.21 12.71 -10.08
N CYS A 366 10.48 11.46 -10.46
CA CYS A 366 11.82 10.93 -10.60
C CYS A 366 12.32 11.37 -11.98
N SER A 367 12.85 12.60 -12.04
CA SER A 367 13.71 12.96 -13.16
C SER A 367 14.96 12.07 -13.12
N ALA A 368 15.48 11.71 -14.30
CA ALA A 368 16.65 10.82 -14.44
C ALA A 368 17.91 11.26 -13.69
N SER A 369 17.93 12.47 -13.13
CA SER A 369 19.03 13.03 -12.33
C SER A 369 18.95 12.75 -10.83
N ASN A 370 17.86 12.20 -10.29
CA ASN A 370 17.71 12.01 -8.85
C ASN A 370 18.27 10.64 -8.41
N SER A 371 19.46 10.65 -7.79
CA SER A 371 20.17 9.44 -7.34
C SER A 371 19.42 8.62 -6.29
N SER A 372 18.44 9.23 -5.60
CA SER A 372 17.54 8.55 -4.67
C SER A 372 16.52 7.64 -5.35
N CYS A 373 16.30 7.80 -6.66
CA CYS A 373 15.42 6.95 -7.48
C CYS A 373 16.18 5.85 -8.24
N GLN A 374 17.50 5.71 -8.06
CA GLN A 374 18.20 4.59 -8.69
C GLN A 374 17.84 3.29 -7.96
N PRO A 375 17.53 2.19 -8.69
CA PRO A 375 17.38 0.88 -8.10
C PRO A 375 18.60 0.61 -7.23
N ARG A 376 18.39 0.32 -5.93
CA ARG A 376 19.49 -0.16 -5.09
C ARG A 376 19.88 -1.53 -5.62
N GLU A 377 20.86 -1.56 -6.50
CA GLU A 377 21.46 -2.80 -6.95
C GLU A 377 22.02 -3.56 -5.74
N LYS A 378 21.60 -4.82 -5.65
CA LYS A 378 22.10 -5.90 -4.79
C LYS A 378 21.50 -5.97 -3.39
N TRP A 379 20.49 -6.81 -3.28
CA TRP A 379 20.30 -7.67 -2.12
C TRP A 379 21.33 -8.80 -2.21
N GLU A 380 22.35 -8.79 -1.38
CA GLU A 380 23.10 -10.01 -1.06
C GLU A 380 22.25 -10.81 -0.05
N ILE A 381 21.76 -11.97 -0.48
CA ILE A 381 21.03 -12.94 0.35
C ILE A 381 22.06 -13.80 1.10
#